data_AF-A0A4R3ZDS8-F1
#
_entry.id   AF-A0A4R3ZDS8-F1
#
_cell.length_a   1.000
_cell.length_b   1.000
_cell.length_c   1.000
_cell.angle_alpha   90.00
_cell.angle_beta   90.00
_cell.angle_gamma   90.00
#
_symmetry.space_group_name_H-M   'P 1'
#
loop_
_entity.id
_entity.type
_entity.pdbx_description
1 polymer ?
#
loop_
_entity_poly.entity_id
_entity_poly.type
_entity_poly.pdbx_seq_one_letter_code
_entity_poly.pdbx_strand_id
1 'polypeptide(L)' 'PSGTEDAYKIYCESFLGEEHRKQIEKEAVEIVNSVLAAHQ' A
#
# COMPACT_ATOMS: atom_id res chain seq x y z
N PRO A 1 -8.05 4.68 4.37
CA PRO A 1 -8.87 3.89 5.31
C PRO A 1 -10.14 3.31 4.65
N SER A 2 -10.55 2.12 5.06
CA SER A 2 -11.84 1.51 4.71
C SER A 2 -12.97 2.26 5.42
N GLY A 3 -14.16 2.28 4.81
CA GLY A 3 -15.32 2.97 5.38
C GLY A 3 -16.11 2.15 6.42
N THR A 4 -15.86 0.83 6.50
CA THR A 4 -16.68 -0.11 7.29
C THR A 4 -15.86 -1.05 8.16
N GLU A 5 -14.54 -1.09 7.99
CA GLU A 5 -13.64 -2.05 8.63
C GLU A 5 -12.40 -1.30 9.13
N ASP A 6 -11.77 -1.83 10.18
CA ASP A 6 -10.48 -1.34 10.64
C ASP A 6 -9.35 -1.88 9.74
N ALA A 7 -9.32 -1.35 8.52
CA ALA A 7 -8.38 -1.71 7.47
C ALA A 7 -8.16 -0.53 6.52
N TYR A 8 -7.11 -0.58 5.69
CA TYR A 8 -6.91 0.35 4.58
C TYR A 8 -6.79 -0.40 3.25
N LYS A 9 -7.05 0.30 2.15
CA LYS A 9 -6.99 -0.24 0.78
C LYS A 9 -5.89 0.48 0.02
N ILE A 10 -5.05 -0.29 -0.67
CA ILE A 10 -4.05 0.21 -1.62
C ILE A 10 -4.43 -0.35 -2.99
N TYR A 11 -4.49 0.54 -3.99
CA TYR A 11 -4.68 0.17 -5.38
C TYR A 11 -3.37 0.42 -6.12
N CYS A 12 -2.83 -0.62 -6.74
CA CYS A 12 -1.56 -0.55 -7.46
C CYS A 12 -1.76 -0.93 -8.92
N GLU A 13 -1.07 -0.23 -9.81
CA GLU A 13 -1.00 -0.52 -11.24
C GLU A 13 0.46 -0.47 -11.69
N SER A 14 0.79 -1.27 -12.69
CA SER A 14 2.12 -1.30 -13.30
C SER A 14 2.01 -1.53 -14.80
N PHE A 15 2.66 -0.67 -15.58
CA PHE A 15 2.82 -0.85 -17.02
C PHE A 15 3.85 -1.92 -17.39
N LEU A 16 4.70 -2.33 -16.44
CA LEU A 16 5.77 -3.30 -16.65
C LEU A 16 5.36 -4.74 -16.32
N GLY A 17 4.07 -4.96 -16.01
CA GLY A 17 3.51 -6.27 -15.70
C GLY A 17 3.47 -6.60 -14.21
N GLU A 18 3.12 -7.85 -13.92
CA GLU A 18 2.74 -8.32 -12.58
C GLU A 18 3.90 -8.32 -11.58
N GLU A 19 5.11 -8.71 -11.99
CA GLU A 19 6.27 -8.76 -11.09
C GLU A 19 6.61 -7.37 -10.55
N HIS A 20 6.64 -6.37 -11.44
CA HIS A 20 6.82 -4.99 -11.04
C HIS A 20 5.65 -4.46 -10.22
N ARG A 21 4.40 -4.86 -10.53
CA ARG A 21 3.23 -4.49 -9.70
C ARG A 21 3.36 -5.03 -8.27
N LYS A 22 3.83 -6.27 -8.08
CA LYS A 22 4.06 -6.86 -6.76
C LYS A 22 5.15 -6.14 -5.97
N GLN A 23 6.19 -5.66 -6.66
CA GLN A 23 7.21 -4.82 -6.04
C GLN A 23 6.60 -3.50 -5.54
N ILE A 24 5.78 -2.84 -6.36
CA ILE A 24 5.02 -1.63 -5.95
C ILE A 24 4.11 -1.93 -4.76
N GLU A 25 3.36 -3.03 -4.80
CA GLU A 25 2.45 -3.44 -3.70
C GLU A 25 3.21 -3.55 -2.37
N LYS A 26 4.39 -4.19 -2.38
CA LYS A 26 5.24 -4.34 -1.19
C LYS A 26 5.73 -2.98 -0.66
N GLU A 27 6.31 -2.17 -1.53
CA GLU A 27 6.86 -0.86 -1.14
C GLU A 27 5.77 0.10 -0.64
N ALA A 28 4.57 0.05 -1.25
CA ALA A 28 3.44 0.88 -0.84
C ALA A 28 3.00 0.57 0.61
N VAL A 29 2.99 -0.71 1.02
CA VAL A 29 2.69 -1.10 2.41
C VAL A 29 3.76 -0.56 3.36
N GLU A 30 5.04 -0.67 3.01
CA GLU A 30 6.14 -0.15 3.81
C GLU A 30 6.03 1.37 4.03
N ILE A 31 5.74 2.12 2.97
CA ILE A 31 5.53 3.58 3.03
C ILE A 31 4.35 3.93 3.94
N VAL A 32 3.18 3.32 3.73
CA VAL A 32 1.98 3.59 4.54
C VAL A 32 2.25 3.29 6.01
N ASN A 33 2.87 2.16 6.33
CA ASN A 33 3.20 1.80 7.70
C ASN A 33 4.17 2.81 8.34
N SER A 34 5.19 3.28 7.60
CA SER A 34 6.15 4.26 8.12
C SER A 34 5.48 5.59 8.51
N VAL A 35 4.55 6.08 7.69
CA VAL A 35 3.85 7.36 7.93
C VAL A 35 2.86 7.20 9.09
N LEU A 36 2.12 6.09 9.15
CA LEU A 36 1.18 5.84 10.24
C LEU A 36 1.88 5.63 11.58
N ALA A 37 3.09 5.05 11.59
CA ALA A 37 3.91 4.93 12.80
C ALA A 37 4.47 6.28 13.29
N ALA A 38 4.80 7.20 12.37
CA ALA A 38 5.34 8.52 12.70
C ALA A 38 4.29 9.51 13.25
N HIS A 39 3.00 9.19 13.13
CA HIS A 39 1.88 10.05 13.56
C HIS A 39 1.04 9.45 14.70
N GLN A 40 1.64 8.58 15.54
CA GLN A 40 1.01 8.09 16.78
C GLN A 40 1.15 9.09 17.94
#